data_AF-A0A7V3T087-F1
#
_entry.id   AF-A0A7V3T087-F1
#
_cell.length_a   1.000
_cell.length_b   1.000
_cell.length_c   1.000
_cell.angle_alpha   90.00
_cell.angle_beta   90.00
_cell.angle_gamma   90.00
#
_symmetry.space_group_name_H-M   'P 1'
#
loop_
_entity.id
_entity.type
_entity.pdbx_description
1 polymer ?
#
loop_
_entity_poly.entity_id
_entity_poly.type
_entity_poly.pdbx_seq_one_letter_code
_entity_poly.pdbx_strand_id
1 'polypeptide(L)'
;LNVISSFIPDDERIVTIEDAAELQLRQEHVVRLETRPPNIEGKGAISIRDLVRNSLRMRPDRIVVGEVRSGEALDMLQAMNTGHDGSLTTGHANTPRDMLARLETMVLMAGMDLPVRAIREQISSAIDIIVQQSRLKDGSRKITHITEVVGMEGDVITLQDIFIFKQVGKDDRGKIIGEMVPTGIKPRFFEKFEKSGIMLPQDLFMP
;
A
#
# COMPACT_ATOMS: atom_id res chain seq x y z
N LEU A 1 1.80 7.23 4.20
CA LEU A 1 0.55 6.62 4.71
C LEU A 1 -0.37 7.67 5.32
N ASN A 2 -0.04 8.30 6.46
CA ASN A 2 -0.85 9.35 7.12
C ASN A 2 -1.51 10.38 6.19
N VAL A 3 -0.76 10.94 5.22
CA VAL A 3 -1.28 11.93 4.26
C VAL A 3 -2.30 11.33 3.29
N ILE A 4 -2.12 10.08 2.86
CA ILE A 4 -3.05 9.44 1.91
C ILE A 4 -4.30 8.97 2.65
N SER A 5 -4.14 8.42 3.87
CA SER A 5 -5.27 7.97 4.68
C SER A 5 -6.19 9.12 5.13
N SER A 6 -5.74 10.37 5.12
CA SER A 6 -6.63 11.52 5.39
C SER A 6 -7.62 11.84 4.27
N PHE A 7 -7.48 11.21 3.09
CA PHE A 7 -8.44 11.31 2.00
C PHE A 7 -9.53 10.24 2.05
N ILE A 8 -9.49 9.34 3.04
CA ILE A 8 -10.60 8.42 3.30
C ILE A 8 -11.82 9.23 3.76
N PRO A 9 -13.01 9.02 3.16
CA PRO A 9 -14.24 9.73 3.55
C PRO A 9 -14.57 9.63 5.05
N ASP A 10 -15.17 10.67 5.61
CA ASP A 10 -15.49 10.75 7.05
C ASP A 10 -16.63 9.81 7.48
N ASP A 11 -17.46 9.36 6.54
CA ASP A 11 -18.56 8.42 6.78
C ASP A 11 -18.12 6.95 6.83
N GLU A 12 -16.87 6.67 6.44
CA GLU A 12 -16.31 5.32 6.46
C GLU A 12 -15.73 4.95 7.83
N ARG A 13 -15.95 3.71 8.25
CA ARG A 13 -15.38 3.10 9.45
C ARG A 13 -14.01 2.53 9.15
N ILE A 14 -13.00 3.05 9.83
CA ILE A 14 -11.59 2.72 9.58
C ILE A 14 -11.04 1.92 10.77
N VAL A 15 -10.40 0.80 10.50
CA VAL A 15 -9.61 0.07 11.50
C VAL A 15 -8.12 0.21 11.17
N THR A 16 -7.35 0.82 12.06
CA THR A 16 -5.87 0.84 11.96
C THR A 16 -5.27 -0.31 12.75
N ILE A 17 -4.21 -0.92 12.22
CA ILE A 17 -3.50 -2.05 12.82
C ILE A 17 -2.00 -1.78 12.76
N GLU A 18 -1.37 -1.60 13.91
CA GLU A 18 0.04 -1.16 14.00
C GLU A 18 0.79 -1.90 15.12
N ASP A 19 2.13 -1.92 15.07
CA ASP A 19 2.92 -2.40 16.21
C ASP A 19 2.94 -1.38 17.36
N ALA A 20 3.08 -0.12 17.00
CA ALA A 20 2.93 1.03 17.87
C ALA A 20 2.11 2.06 17.10
N ALA A 21 1.16 2.72 17.75
CA ALA A 21 0.30 3.69 17.09
C ALA A 21 1.10 4.91 16.56
N GLU A 22 1.29 4.98 15.25
CA GLU A 22 1.91 6.10 14.53
C GLU A 22 0.91 6.83 13.60
N LEU A 23 -0.17 6.15 13.21
CA LEU A 23 -1.20 6.71 12.35
C LEU A 23 -2.11 7.68 13.12
N GLN A 24 -2.27 8.87 12.54
CA GLN A 24 -3.07 9.96 13.05
C GLN A 24 -4.16 10.32 12.03
N LEU A 25 -5.21 9.51 12.03
CA LEU A 25 -6.42 9.76 11.25
C LEU A 25 -7.34 10.72 12.02
N ARG A 26 -7.97 11.65 11.28
CA ARG A 26 -8.85 12.69 11.83
C ARG A 26 -10.34 12.39 11.65
N GLN A 27 -10.67 11.38 10.86
CA GLN A 27 -12.02 10.90 10.64
C GLN A 27 -12.68 10.48 11.96
N GLU A 28 -14.01 10.55 12.04
CA GLU A 28 -14.75 10.29 13.28
C GLU A 28 -14.72 8.82 13.68
N HIS A 29 -14.85 7.90 12.72
CA HIS A 29 -15.05 6.47 12.97
C HIS A 29 -13.77 5.64 12.86
N VAL A 30 -12.77 5.98 13.69
CA VAL A 30 -11.46 5.28 13.69
C VAL A 30 -11.32 4.35 14.90
N VAL A 31 -11.15 3.06 14.65
CA VAL A 31 -10.75 2.07 15.66
C VAL A 31 -9.27 1.77 15.53
N ARG A 32 -8.51 1.95 16.61
CA ARG A 32 -7.07 1.70 16.62
C ARG A 32 -6.77 0.39 17.31
N LEU A 33 -6.06 -0.51 16.62
CA LEU A 33 -5.59 -1.77 17.14
C LEU A 33 -4.06 -1.78 17.14
N GLU A 34 -3.48 -2.19 18.27
CA GLU A 34 -2.03 -2.29 18.44
C GLU A 34 -1.64 -3.72 18.80
N THR A 35 -0.48 -4.16 18.31
CA THR A 35 0.07 -5.46 18.70
C THR A 35 0.40 -5.46 20.18
N ARG A 36 0.47 -6.66 20.75
CA ARG A 36 0.90 -6.85 22.13
C ARG A 36 2.02 -7.87 22.17
N PRO A 37 3.21 -7.54 22.70
CA PRO A 37 4.25 -8.54 22.90
C PRO A 37 3.82 -9.59 23.93
N PRO A 38 4.44 -10.77 23.94
CA PRO A 38 4.20 -11.74 25.00
C PRO A 38 4.60 -11.18 26.38
N ASN A 39 3.93 -11.66 27.43
CA ASN A 39 4.35 -11.42 28.81
C ASN A 39 5.67 -12.16 29.14
N ILE A 40 6.18 -12.00 30.37
CA ILE A 40 7.43 -12.63 30.84
C ILE A 40 7.40 -14.17 30.70
N GLU A 41 6.21 -14.78 30.74
CA GLU A 41 6.00 -16.22 30.58
C GLU A 41 5.87 -16.66 29.11
N GLY A 42 6.05 -15.75 28.14
CA GLY A 42 5.92 -16.05 26.72
C GLY A 42 4.47 -16.13 26.22
N LYS A 43 3.48 -15.72 27.01
CA LYS A 43 2.05 -15.85 26.72
C LYS A 43 1.38 -14.52 26.37
N GLY A 44 0.24 -14.61 25.69
CA GLY A 44 -0.63 -13.45 25.46
C GLY A 44 -0.15 -12.49 24.38
N ALA A 45 0.79 -12.90 23.53
CA ALA A 45 1.13 -12.13 22.34
C ALA A 45 -0.10 -11.97 21.43
N ILE A 46 -0.25 -10.78 20.85
CA ILE A 46 -1.25 -10.48 19.83
C ILE A 46 -0.49 -9.90 18.64
N SER A 47 -0.45 -10.64 17.54
CA SER A 47 0.25 -10.25 16.32
C SER A 47 -0.61 -9.38 15.40
N ILE A 48 0.02 -8.72 14.41
CA ILE A 48 -0.70 -8.00 13.34
C ILE A 48 -1.69 -8.96 12.65
N ARG A 49 -1.29 -10.20 12.41
CA ARG A 49 -2.12 -11.23 11.80
C ARG A 49 -3.40 -11.50 12.60
N ASP A 50 -3.29 -11.57 13.93
CA ASP A 50 -4.45 -11.77 14.81
C ASP A 50 -5.41 -10.57 14.75
N LEU A 51 -4.85 -9.36 14.72
CA LEU A 51 -5.63 -8.13 14.63
C LEU A 51 -6.34 -7.98 13.29
N VAL A 52 -5.68 -8.34 12.18
CA VAL A 52 -6.30 -8.33 10.84
C VAL A 52 -7.48 -9.30 10.81
N ARG A 53 -7.33 -10.52 11.34
CA ARG A 53 -8.45 -11.47 11.41
C ARG A 53 -9.58 -10.98 12.29
N ASN A 54 -9.26 -10.35 13.41
CA ASN A 54 -10.25 -9.80 14.31
C ASN A 54 -11.00 -8.62 13.69
N SER A 55 -10.31 -7.74 12.95
CA SER A 55 -10.90 -6.56 12.32
C SER A 55 -11.98 -6.91 11.31
N LEU A 56 -11.87 -8.03 10.59
CA LEU A 56 -12.90 -8.51 9.67
C LEU A 56 -14.28 -8.73 10.33
N ARG A 57 -14.33 -8.94 11.66
CA ARG A 57 -15.58 -9.09 12.42
C ARG A 57 -16.14 -7.75 12.90
N MET A 58 -15.39 -6.67 12.75
CA MET A 58 -15.74 -5.32 13.22
C MET A 58 -16.47 -4.50 12.15
N ARG A 59 -16.79 -5.12 11.00
CA ARG A 59 -17.38 -4.50 9.80
C ARG A 59 -16.72 -3.17 9.42
N PRO A 60 -15.39 -3.14 9.22
CA PRO A 60 -14.74 -1.94 8.73
C PRO A 60 -15.08 -1.71 7.26
N ASP A 61 -15.10 -0.45 6.84
CA ASP A 61 -15.07 -0.08 5.43
C ASP A 61 -13.62 -0.09 4.92
N ARG A 62 -12.66 0.33 5.77
CA ARG A 62 -11.23 0.32 5.48
C ARG A 62 -10.42 -0.37 6.56
N ILE A 63 -9.43 -1.15 6.14
CA ILE A 63 -8.38 -1.67 7.03
C ILE A 63 -7.05 -1.04 6.63
N VAL A 64 -6.41 -0.35 7.57
CA VAL A 64 -5.09 0.26 7.36
C VAL A 64 -4.08 -0.47 8.22
N VAL A 65 -3.19 -1.23 7.59
CA VAL A 65 -2.09 -1.89 8.28
C VAL A 65 -0.87 -0.97 8.22
N GLY A 66 -0.26 -0.65 9.36
CA GLY A 66 0.87 0.28 9.40
C GLY A 66 2.02 -0.18 8.51
N GLU A 67 2.43 -1.43 8.69
CA GLU A 67 3.47 -2.07 7.89
C GLU A 67 3.21 -3.59 7.82
N VAL A 68 3.41 -4.18 6.64
CA VAL A 68 3.47 -5.64 6.49
C VAL A 68 4.90 -6.14 6.29
N ARG A 69 5.25 -7.18 7.05
CA ARG A 69 6.60 -7.74 7.16
C ARG A 69 6.64 -9.28 7.14
N SER A 70 5.53 -9.96 7.39
CA SER A 70 5.47 -11.43 7.44
C SER A 70 4.11 -11.99 7.00
N GLY A 71 3.72 -13.16 7.55
CA GLY A 71 2.55 -13.93 7.12
C GLY A 71 1.19 -13.21 7.20
N GLU A 72 1.10 -12.09 7.92
CA GLU A 72 -0.08 -11.21 7.90
C GLU A 72 -0.41 -10.66 6.51
N ALA A 73 0.57 -10.62 5.59
CA ALA A 73 0.36 -10.16 4.23
C ALA A 73 -0.77 -10.95 3.53
N LEU A 74 -0.89 -12.25 3.81
CA LEU A 74 -1.94 -13.08 3.22
C LEU A 74 -3.33 -12.70 3.72
N ASP A 75 -3.49 -12.56 5.04
CA ASP A 75 -4.77 -12.16 5.64
C ASP A 75 -5.15 -10.72 5.22
N MET A 76 -4.16 -9.83 5.07
CA MET A 76 -4.36 -8.47 4.53
C MET A 76 -4.83 -8.49 3.08
N LEU A 77 -4.17 -9.25 2.20
CA LEU A 77 -4.55 -9.37 0.79
C LEU A 77 -5.95 -9.98 0.64
N GLN A 78 -6.29 -10.96 1.49
CA GLN A 78 -7.64 -11.51 1.53
C GLN A 78 -8.68 -10.48 1.96
N ALA A 79 -8.38 -9.66 2.99
CA ALA A 79 -9.25 -8.59 3.42
C ALA A 79 -9.52 -7.58 2.28
N MET A 80 -8.46 -7.16 1.58
CA MET A 80 -8.53 -6.28 0.41
C MET A 80 -9.41 -6.85 -0.69
N ASN A 81 -9.31 -8.16 -0.96
CA ASN A 81 -10.09 -8.82 -2.01
C ASN A 81 -11.55 -9.15 -1.60
N THR A 82 -11.96 -8.95 -0.34
CA THR A 82 -13.27 -9.38 0.20
C THR A 82 -14.14 -8.25 0.74
N GLY A 83 -14.10 -7.10 0.07
CA GLY A 83 -15.02 -5.99 0.35
C GLY A 83 -14.52 -4.95 1.35
N HIS A 84 -13.20 -4.91 1.59
CA HIS A 84 -12.53 -3.84 2.33
C HIS A 84 -11.67 -3.02 1.36
N ASP A 85 -12.31 -2.53 0.30
CA ASP A 85 -11.65 -1.84 -0.80
C ASP A 85 -10.86 -0.64 -0.31
N GLY A 86 -9.80 -0.26 -1.03
CA GLY A 86 -8.86 0.84 -0.69
C GLY A 86 -8.33 0.86 0.74
N SER A 87 -8.23 -0.33 1.34
CA SER A 87 -7.31 -0.62 2.42
C SER A 87 -5.88 -0.20 2.02
N LEU A 88 -5.08 0.22 3.00
CA LEU A 88 -3.75 0.79 2.77
C LEU A 88 -2.72 0.07 3.64
N THR A 89 -1.50 -0.04 3.14
CA THR A 89 -0.37 -0.52 3.94
C THR A 89 0.94 0.14 3.54
N THR A 90 1.98 -0.06 4.36
CA THR A 90 3.36 0.15 3.93
C THR A 90 4.14 -1.17 3.90
N GLY A 91 5.21 -1.18 3.11
CA GLY A 91 6.16 -2.28 3.08
C GLY A 91 7.52 -1.75 2.63
N HIS A 92 8.57 -2.45 3.02
CA HIS A 92 9.94 -2.08 2.66
C HIS A 92 10.38 -2.77 1.37
N ALA A 93 10.70 -1.99 0.34
CA ALA A 93 11.27 -2.47 -0.91
C ALA A 93 12.09 -1.37 -1.60
N ASN A 94 13.04 -1.78 -2.46
CA ASN A 94 13.87 -0.85 -3.22
C ASN A 94 13.15 -0.30 -4.47
N THR A 95 12.24 -1.10 -5.03
CA THR A 95 11.43 -0.74 -6.21
C THR A 95 10.01 -1.28 -6.06
N PRO A 96 9.02 -0.75 -6.83
CA PRO A 96 7.68 -1.31 -6.90
C PRO A 96 7.65 -2.81 -7.24
N ARG A 97 8.52 -3.26 -8.15
CA ARG A 97 8.64 -4.67 -8.54
C ARG A 97 9.18 -5.54 -7.40
N ASP A 98 10.18 -5.04 -6.67
CA ASP A 98 10.70 -5.75 -5.49
C ASP A 98 9.64 -5.89 -4.40
N MET A 99 8.74 -4.92 -4.26
CA MET A 99 7.65 -5.00 -3.29
C MET A 99 6.72 -6.18 -3.59
N LEU A 100 6.39 -6.43 -4.86
CA LEU A 100 5.57 -7.59 -5.26
C LEU A 100 6.26 -8.91 -4.90
N ALA A 101 7.55 -9.05 -5.19
CA ALA A 101 8.32 -10.25 -4.86
C ALA A 101 8.40 -10.48 -3.34
N ARG A 102 8.52 -9.39 -2.56
CA ARG A 102 8.48 -9.46 -1.10
C ARG A 102 7.12 -9.85 -0.55
N LEU A 103 6.03 -9.33 -1.11
CA LEU A 103 4.67 -9.76 -0.75
C LEU A 103 4.47 -11.24 -1.03
N GLU A 104 4.93 -11.74 -2.17
CA GLU A 104 4.89 -13.17 -2.50
C GLU A 104 5.60 -14.01 -1.43
N THR A 105 6.79 -13.57 -1.01
CA THR A 105 7.57 -14.23 0.05
C THR A 105 6.84 -14.18 1.41
N MET A 106 6.29 -13.02 1.77
CA MET A 106 5.53 -12.84 3.01
C MET A 106 4.30 -13.73 3.06
N VAL A 107 3.60 -13.90 1.94
CA VAL A 107 2.45 -14.82 1.83
C VAL A 107 2.89 -16.27 2.05
N LEU A 108 4.03 -16.70 1.49
CA LEU A 108 4.57 -18.05 1.74
C LEU A 108 4.90 -18.28 3.23
N MET A 109 5.35 -17.24 3.94
CA MET A 109 5.60 -17.31 5.39
C MET A 109 4.33 -17.48 6.23
N ALA A 110 3.14 -17.28 5.66
CA ALA A 110 1.87 -17.47 6.35
C ALA A 110 1.56 -18.94 6.67
N GLY A 111 2.33 -19.89 6.11
CA GLY A 111 2.24 -21.32 6.35
C GLY A 111 1.14 -22.03 5.57
N MET A 112 0.59 -21.40 4.52
CA MET A 112 -0.37 -22.02 3.61
C MET A 112 0.35 -22.49 2.34
N ASP A 113 0.07 -23.73 1.91
CA ASP A 113 0.62 -24.29 0.67
C ASP A 113 -0.22 -23.83 -0.53
N LEU A 114 0.03 -22.60 -0.97
CA LEU A 114 -0.64 -22.00 -2.12
C LEU A 114 0.28 -22.05 -3.34
N PRO A 115 -0.23 -22.42 -4.54
CA PRO A 115 0.53 -22.27 -5.77
C PRO A 115 0.97 -20.82 -5.95
N VAL A 116 2.23 -20.61 -6.37
CA VAL A 116 2.81 -19.26 -6.57
C VAL A 116 1.94 -18.39 -7.47
N ARG A 117 1.35 -18.97 -8.52
CA ARG A 117 0.41 -18.27 -9.39
C ARG A 117 -0.81 -17.73 -8.64
N ALA A 118 -1.40 -18.52 -7.75
CA ALA A 118 -2.55 -18.08 -6.94
C ALA A 118 -2.18 -16.92 -6.00
N ILE A 119 -0.95 -16.92 -5.45
CA ILE A 119 -0.43 -15.81 -4.65
C ILE A 119 -0.32 -14.55 -5.50
N ARG A 120 0.24 -14.66 -6.71
CA ARG A 120 0.34 -13.53 -7.64
C ARG A 120 -1.02 -13.00 -8.07
N GLU A 121 -1.98 -13.88 -8.31
CA GLU A 121 -3.37 -13.51 -8.61
C GLU A 121 -3.97 -12.70 -7.46
N GLN A 122 -3.80 -13.16 -6.21
CA GLN A 122 -4.24 -12.43 -5.01
C GLN A 122 -3.60 -11.04 -4.89
N ILE A 123 -2.28 -10.94 -5.09
CA ILE A 123 -1.55 -9.66 -5.05
C ILE A 123 -2.04 -8.72 -6.15
N SER A 124 -2.15 -9.22 -7.39
CA SER A 124 -2.53 -8.42 -8.55
C SER A 124 -3.97 -7.92 -8.51
N SER A 125 -4.85 -8.65 -7.82
CA SER A 125 -6.25 -8.28 -7.61
C SER A 125 -6.41 -7.26 -6.47
N ALA A 126 -5.58 -7.37 -5.42
CA ALA A 126 -5.74 -6.57 -4.20
C ALA A 126 -5.09 -5.18 -4.29
N ILE A 127 -4.02 -5.05 -5.07
CA ILE A 127 -3.21 -3.82 -5.12
C ILE A 127 -3.47 -3.12 -6.44
N ASP A 128 -4.02 -1.90 -6.40
CA ASP A 128 -4.18 -1.05 -7.59
C ASP A 128 -2.92 -0.20 -7.87
N ILE A 129 -2.33 0.40 -6.82
CA ILE A 129 -1.28 1.42 -6.94
C ILE A 129 -0.18 1.18 -5.90
N ILE A 130 1.08 1.35 -6.33
CA ILE A 130 2.25 1.41 -5.47
C ILE A 130 2.84 2.82 -5.55
N VAL A 131 2.90 3.50 -4.40
CA VAL A 131 3.57 4.81 -4.27
C VAL A 131 4.94 4.60 -3.63
N GLN A 132 5.99 4.59 -4.44
CA GLN A 132 7.36 4.35 -3.96
C GLN A 132 7.95 5.63 -3.39
N GLN A 133 8.34 5.58 -2.12
CA GLN A 133 9.21 6.58 -1.51
C GLN A 133 10.64 6.04 -1.44
N SER A 134 11.63 6.82 -1.86
CA SER A 134 13.04 6.47 -1.75
C SER A 134 13.81 7.55 -0.98
N ARG A 135 14.83 7.11 -0.22
CA ARG A 135 15.82 8.02 0.36
C ARG A 135 16.94 8.22 -0.67
N LEU A 136 17.12 9.45 -1.13
CA LEU A 136 18.14 9.79 -2.12
C LEU A 136 19.52 9.98 -1.47
N LYS A 137 20.56 10.12 -2.30
CA LYS A 137 21.97 10.24 -1.85
C LYS A 137 22.24 11.45 -0.95
N ASP A 138 21.43 12.49 -1.06
CA ASP A 138 21.48 13.69 -0.21
C ASP A 138 20.72 13.51 1.13
N GLY A 139 20.20 12.32 1.39
CA GLY A 139 19.42 12.00 2.58
C GLY A 139 17.94 12.39 2.51
N SER A 140 17.51 13.12 1.48
CA SER A 140 16.12 13.52 1.31
C SER A 140 15.22 12.32 0.97
N ARG A 141 13.95 12.37 1.38
CA ARG A 141 12.93 11.40 0.98
C ARG A 141 12.07 12.01 -0.12
N LYS A 142 11.93 11.28 -1.22
CA LYS A 142 11.12 11.69 -2.37
C LYS A 142 10.23 10.54 -2.80
N ILE A 143 9.02 10.86 -3.26
CA ILE A 143 8.30 9.90 -4.10
C ILE A 143 9.09 9.77 -5.39
N THR A 144 9.39 8.55 -5.79
CA THR A 144 10.17 8.26 -6.99
C THR A 144 9.34 7.61 -8.08
N HIS A 145 8.32 6.85 -7.70
CA HIS A 145 7.42 6.18 -8.63
C HIS A 145 5.99 6.22 -8.09
N ILE A 146 5.04 6.43 -8.99
CA ILE A 146 3.64 6.10 -8.79
C ILE A 146 3.31 5.07 -9.87
N THR A 147 3.13 3.82 -9.46
CA THR A 147 3.07 2.66 -10.35
C THR A 147 1.70 1.99 -10.22
N GLU A 148 0.99 1.81 -11.33
CA GLU A 148 -0.21 0.97 -11.40
C GLU A 148 0.18 -0.51 -11.48
N VAL A 149 -0.56 -1.35 -10.76
CA VAL A 149 -0.58 -2.79 -10.97
C VAL A 149 -1.69 -3.11 -11.98
N VAL A 150 -1.29 -3.59 -13.15
CA VAL A 150 -2.22 -3.80 -14.28
C VAL A 150 -2.92 -5.17 -14.21
N GLY A 151 -2.37 -6.10 -13.44
CA GLY A 151 -2.88 -7.48 -13.38
C GLY A 151 -1.79 -8.45 -13.79
N MET A 152 -2.17 -9.54 -14.46
CA MET A 152 -1.25 -10.60 -14.84
C MET A 152 -1.20 -10.84 -16.34
N GLU A 153 0.01 -11.07 -16.85
CA GLU A 153 0.27 -11.62 -18.17
C GLU A 153 1.01 -12.95 -18.00
N GLY A 154 0.30 -14.06 -18.27
CA GLY A 154 0.78 -15.39 -17.90
C GLY A 154 0.97 -15.49 -16.38
N ASP A 155 2.21 -15.75 -15.94
CA ASP A 155 2.58 -15.87 -14.52
C ASP A 155 3.24 -14.60 -13.95
N VAL A 156 3.27 -13.49 -14.71
CA VAL A 156 3.96 -12.27 -14.31
C VAL A 156 2.96 -11.17 -13.99
N ILE A 157 3.13 -10.53 -12.84
CA ILE A 157 2.38 -9.30 -12.50
C ILE A 157 2.95 -8.14 -13.33
N THR A 158 2.07 -7.50 -14.09
CA THR A 158 2.39 -6.38 -14.98
C THR A 158 2.24 -5.05 -14.22
N LEU A 159 3.23 -4.18 -14.39
CA LEU A 159 3.31 -2.87 -13.75
C LEU A 159 3.42 -1.78 -14.82
N GLN A 160 2.85 -0.61 -14.55
CA GLN A 160 3.00 0.58 -15.38
C GLN A 160 3.30 1.80 -14.50
N ASP A 161 4.43 2.45 -14.74
CA ASP A 161 4.73 3.71 -14.06
C ASP A 161 3.88 4.82 -14.66
N ILE A 162 3.09 5.49 -13.82
CA ILE A 162 2.25 6.62 -14.19
C ILE A 162 3.05 7.92 -14.05
N PHE A 163 3.80 8.03 -12.95
CA PHE A 163 4.71 9.14 -12.70
C PHE A 163 6.06 8.64 -12.21
N ILE A 164 7.13 9.29 -12.66
CA ILE A 164 8.50 9.03 -12.23
C ILE A 164 9.18 10.31 -11.77
N PHE A 165 10.04 10.22 -10.77
CA PHE A 165 10.87 11.35 -10.35
C PHE A 165 12.08 11.49 -11.28
N LYS A 166 12.20 12.63 -11.96
CA LYS A 166 13.39 12.99 -12.72
C LYS A 166 14.24 13.97 -11.92
N GLN A 167 15.48 13.57 -11.64
CA GLN A 167 16.47 14.48 -11.08
C GLN A 167 16.92 15.48 -12.16
N VAL A 168 16.75 16.76 -11.88
CA VAL A 168 17.13 17.87 -12.78
C VAL A 168 18.49 18.44 -12.40
N GLY A 169 18.87 18.36 -11.12
CA GLY A 169 20.17 18.88 -10.67
C GLY A 169 20.36 18.78 -9.16
N LYS A 170 21.17 19.70 -8.64
CA LYS A 170 21.38 19.92 -7.21
C LYS A 170 21.39 21.42 -6.91
N ASP A 171 20.91 21.81 -5.74
CA ASP A 171 21.04 23.19 -5.26
C ASP A 171 22.47 23.51 -4.77
N ASP A 172 22.71 24.77 -4.40
CA ASP A 172 23.99 25.26 -3.87
C ASP A 172 24.45 24.54 -2.59
N ARG A 173 23.55 23.81 -1.93
CA ARG A 173 23.81 23.02 -0.70
C ARG A 173 23.97 21.53 -1.01
N GLY A 174 23.97 21.14 -2.29
CA GLY A 174 24.11 19.76 -2.74
C GLY A 174 22.84 18.91 -2.63
N LYS A 175 21.69 19.52 -2.30
CA LYS A 175 20.40 18.84 -2.21
C LYS A 175 19.85 18.57 -3.60
N ILE A 176 19.32 17.37 -3.81
CA ILE A 176 18.80 16.92 -5.10
C ILE A 176 17.51 17.68 -5.42
N ILE A 177 17.52 18.35 -6.57
CA ILE A 177 16.36 18.96 -7.18
C ILE A 177 15.85 18.05 -8.28
N GLY A 178 14.54 17.84 -8.32
CA GLY A 178 13.87 17.12 -9.36
C GLY A 178 12.37 17.26 -9.22
N GLU A 179 11.66 16.71 -10.18
CA GLU A 179 10.21 16.81 -10.31
C GLU A 179 9.61 15.45 -10.63
N MET A 180 8.36 15.26 -10.21
CA MET A 180 7.57 14.13 -10.68
C MET A 180 7.06 14.47 -12.07
N VAL A 181 7.39 13.65 -13.06
CA VAL A 181 6.89 13.79 -14.42
C VAL A 181 5.96 12.64 -14.76
N PRO A 182 4.88 12.88 -15.51
CA PRO A 182 4.07 11.81 -16.06
C PRO A 182 4.85 11.04 -17.15
N THR A 183 4.46 9.80 -17.37
CA THR A 183 5.10 8.92 -18.36
C THR A 183 4.39 8.90 -19.72
N GLY A 184 3.24 9.56 -19.85
CA GLY A 184 2.37 9.42 -21.02
C GLY A 184 1.31 8.34 -20.88
N ILE A 185 1.37 7.52 -19.82
CA ILE A 185 0.44 6.40 -19.61
C ILE A 185 -0.79 6.89 -18.84
N LYS A 186 -1.97 6.73 -19.45
CA LYS A 186 -3.25 6.94 -18.79
C LYS A 186 -3.61 5.70 -17.95
N PRO A 187 -3.80 5.82 -16.62
CA PRO A 187 -4.11 4.67 -15.78
C PRO A 187 -5.46 4.04 -16.12
N ARG A 188 -5.63 2.73 -15.93
CA ARG A 188 -6.92 2.07 -16.25
C ARG A 188 -8.03 2.46 -15.28
N PHE A 189 -7.67 2.83 -14.05
CA PHE A 189 -8.62 3.35 -13.07
C PHE A 189 -9.06 4.79 -13.35
N PHE A 190 -8.58 5.44 -14.42
CA PHE A 190 -8.99 6.81 -14.76
C PHE A 190 -10.51 6.96 -14.93
N GLU A 191 -11.16 5.99 -15.58
CA GLU A 191 -12.62 5.99 -15.74
C GLU A 191 -13.37 5.92 -14.41
N LYS A 192 -12.75 5.36 -13.35
CA LYS A 192 -13.36 5.33 -12.01
C LYS A 192 -13.48 6.75 -11.46
N PHE A 193 -12.49 7.62 -11.71
CA PHE A 193 -12.58 9.02 -11.30
C PHE A 193 -13.72 9.74 -12.01
N GLU A 194 -13.85 9.58 -13.32
CA GLU A 194 -14.95 10.20 -14.09
C GLU A 194 -16.32 9.73 -13.59
N LYS A 195 -16.48 8.42 -13.36
CA LYS A 195 -17.72 7.83 -12.82
C LYS A 195 -18.04 8.31 -11.41
N SER A 196 -17.03 8.62 -10.61
CA SER A 196 -17.17 9.22 -9.28
C SER A 196 -17.29 10.74 -9.30
N GLY A 197 -17.41 11.37 -10.48
CA GLY A 197 -17.54 12.82 -10.63
C GLY A 197 -16.24 13.60 -10.37
N ILE A 198 -15.11 12.91 -10.28
CA ILE A 198 -13.78 13.50 -10.10
C ILE A 198 -13.20 13.81 -11.47
N MET A 199 -13.21 15.09 -11.85
CA MET A 199 -12.59 15.56 -13.08
C MET A 199 -11.10 15.84 -12.86
N LEU A 200 -10.25 15.07 -13.53
CA LEU A 200 -8.81 15.30 -13.56
C LEU A 200 -8.43 16.16 -14.77
N PRO A 201 -7.36 16.99 -14.68
CA PRO A 201 -6.84 17.72 -15.83
C PRO A 201 -6.52 16.77 -16.99
N GLN A 202 -6.88 17.15 -18.21
CA GLN A 202 -6.70 16.31 -19.40
C GLN A 202 -5.21 16.08 -19.73
N ASP A 203 -4.37 17.03 -19.34
CA ASP A 203 -2.92 17.05 -19.54
C ASP A 203 -2.14 16.40 -18.38
N LEU A 204 -2.82 15.92 -17.32
CA LEU A 204 -2.18 15.38 -16.12
C LEU A 204 -1.17 14.25 -16.39
N PHE A 205 -1.43 13.44 -17.42
CA PHE A 205 -0.58 12.31 -17.81
C PHE A 205 0.27 12.59 -19.05
N MET A 206 0.26 13.81 -19.58
CA MET A 206 1.03 14.16 -20.78
C MET A 206 2.50 14.51 -20.42
N PRO A 207 3.52 13.90 -21.09
CA PRO A 207 4.93 14.08 -20.76
C PRO A 207 5.49 15.49 -20.92
#